data_AF-A0A836I5H4-F1
#
_entry.id   AF-A0A836I5H4-F1
#
_cell.length_a   1.000
_cell.length_b   1.000
_cell.length_c   1.000
_cell.angle_alpha   90.00
_cell.angle_beta   90.00
_cell.angle_gamma   90.00
#
_symmetry.space_group_name_H-M   'P 1'
#
loop_
_entity.id
_entity.type
_entity.pdbx_description
1 polymer ?
#
loop_
_entity_poly.entity_id
_entity_poly.type
_entity_poly.pdbx_seq_one_letter_code
_entity_poly.pdbx_strand_id
1 'polypeptide(L)'
;MSLSFYMPPVSTALPETSEARLMFYAEVLMANVPSLIADLGSVKYAFLSFSEKTRNEVKQKAALIQSIGRTLTSVQRASKSLVTAQRCLEEYEIKLVQAAPPIFVTSAEARHLFGESANGDTSSAEQNGCASPMTTEGNASASQGVLSTSPKNVVILNEEDIRPVREAEGAYQKQLMDYTKITDDCGTMGESLVKAQDHCRIMTEHVQDLKSRFDEIYSAWKRAERERQMIRIGREELEDRRLIMVEAFDALRNIEDECRAQELRIIEEFIARAQAEAESMDAELHTRRNRYEVELAAYQIAYKGVQGEVESLNEQCKFLRSRQADLEIFAKKQQLEEAERNCLRKVMMEALTLTPHKYSKADDRELTPAQQEQVRKDHPLVSLLGARISVLEEQRKTIGELLVRAGGARKADIISATVDRIRTLLEPEIKVCEDAL
;
A
#
# COMPACT_ATOMS: atom_id res chain seq x y z
N MET A 1 47.60 -14.81 -11.61
CA MET A 1 46.75 -14.96 -10.41
C MET A 1 45.64 -15.94 -10.77
N SER A 2 45.76 -17.15 -10.25
CA SER A 2 44.93 -18.31 -10.61
C SER A 2 43.73 -18.36 -9.68
N LEU A 3 42.51 -18.23 -10.20
CA LEU A 3 41.28 -18.39 -9.42
C LEU A 3 40.92 -19.88 -9.34
N SER A 4 41.14 -20.49 -8.18
CA SER A 4 40.65 -21.84 -7.87
C SER A 4 39.18 -21.76 -7.45
N PHE A 5 38.30 -22.42 -8.20
CA PHE A 5 36.93 -22.70 -7.79
C PHE A 5 36.92 -23.68 -6.63
N TYR A 6 36.41 -23.27 -5.48
CA TYR A 6 36.13 -24.13 -4.34
C TYR A 6 34.64 -24.50 -4.39
N MET A 7 34.32 -25.77 -4.71
CA MET A 7 32.97 -26.30 -4.50
C MET A 7 32.88 -26.89 -3.08
N PRO A 8 31.84 -26.57 -2.29
CA PRO A 8 31.62 -27.21 -1.00
C PRO A 8 31.05 -28.63 -1.19
N PRO A 9 31.26 -29.54 -0.23
CA PRO A 9 30.77 -30.91 -0.33
C PRO A 9 29.25 -30.98 -0.14
N VAL A 10 28.59 -31.77 -0.99
CA VAL A 10 27.17 -32.09 -0.89
C VAL A 10 26.96 -33.00 0.33
N SER A 11 26.26 -32.49 1.34
CA SER A 11 25.83 -33.24 2.51
C SER A 11 24.70 -34.20 2.12
N THR A 12 24.91 -35.51 2.31
CA THR A 12 23.88 -36.55 2.21
C THR A 12 23.11 -36.64 3.53
N ALA A 13 22.18 -35.71 3.76
CA ALA A 13 21.18 -35.81 4.81
C ALA A 13 19.80 -35.91 4.18
N LEU A 14 19.09 -37.01 4.45
CA LEU A 14 17.67 -37.17 4.12
C LEU A 14 16.86 -36.06 4.79
N PRO A 15 15.93 -35.38 4.09
CA PRO A 15 15.11 -34.37 4.71
C PRO A 15 14.17 -35.01 5.72
N GLU A 16 14.26 -34.59 6.98
CA GLU A 16 13.28 -34.91 8.03
C GLU A 16 11.91 -34.40 7.58
N THR A 17 11.09 -35.30 7.03
CA THR A 17 9.70 -34.99 6.70
C THR A 17 8.91 -34.88 8.00
N SER A 18 8.32 -33.72 8.25
CA SER A 18 7.47 -33.50 9.43
C SER A 18 6.34 -34.54 9.50
N GLU A 19 6.20 -35.19 10.64
CA GLU A 19 5.22 -36.23 10.96
C GLU A 19 3.78 -35.86 10.53
N ALA A 20 3.45 -34.56 10.62
CA ALA A 20 2.17 -34.00 10.17
C ALA A 20 1.91 -34.16 8.66
N ARG A 21 2.94 -34.10 7.80
CA ARG A 21 2.78 -34.34 6.36
C ARG A 21 2.56 -35.82 6.07
N LEU A 22 3.19 -36.71 6.82
CA LEU A 22 3.04 -38.15 6.65
C LEU A 22 1.62 -38.61 7.06
N MET A 23 1.10 -38.05 8.15
CA MET A 23 -0.28 -38.27 8.61
C MET A 23 -1.31 -37.73 7.61
N PHE A 24 -1.09 -36.54 7.05
CA PHE A 24 -1.94 -35.98 6.01
C PHE A 24 -1.98 -36.86 4.74
N TYR A 25 -0.82 -37.36 4.29
CA TYR A 25 -0.80 -38.29 3.15
C TYR A 25 -1.49 -39.62 3.46
N ALA A 26 -1.36 -40.14 4.69
CA ALA A 26 -2.04 -41.35 5.12
C ALA A 26 -3.56 -41.18 5.17
N GLU A 27 -4.07 -40.05 5.66
CA GLU A 27 -5.51 -39.74 5.68
C GLU A 27 -6.08 -39.57 4.28
N VAL A 28 -5.40 -38.85 3.40
CA VAL A 28 -5.81 -38.68 1.99
C VAL A 28 -5.80 -40.03 1.27
N LEU A 29 -4.84 -40.91 1.57
CA LEU A 29 -4.78 -42.23 0.94
C LEU A 29 -5.92 -43.13 1.43
N MET A 30 -6.19 -43.14 2.74
CA MET A 30 -7.28 -43.91 3.35
C MET A 30 -8.68 -43.44 2.91
N ALA A 31 -8.87 -42.13 2.73
CA ALA A 31 -10.12 -41.56 2.24
C ALA A 31 -10.45 -41.98 0.79
N ASN A 32 -9.43 -42.29 -0.01
CA ASN A 32 -9.57 -42.66 -1.41
C ASN A 32 -9.60 -44.17 -1.68
N VAL A 33 -9.31 -45.02 -0.69
CA VAL A 33 -9.34 -46.49 -0.81
C VAL A 33 -10.71 -47.02 -1.31
N PRO A 34 -11.87 -46.55 -0.83
CA PRO A 34 -13.17 -47.04 -1.30
C PRO A 34 -13.44 -46.76 -2.78
N SER A 35 -12.98 -45.59 -3.28
CA SER A 35 -13.12 -45.19 -4.68
C SER A 35 -12.20 -46.02 -5.59
N LEU A 36 -10.96 -46.24 -5.15
CA LEU A 36 -9.99 -47.12 -5.82
C LEU A 36 -10.48 -48.58 -5.92
N ILE A 37 -11.15 -49.10 -4.89
CA ILE A 37 -11.73 -50.45 -4.90
C ILE A 37 -12.93 -50.54 -5.86
N ALA A 38 -13.77 -49.50 -5.92
CA ALA A 38 -14.92 -49.45 -6.84
C ALA A 38 -14.48 -49.43 -8.32
N ASP A 39 -13.43 -48.65 -8.65
CA ASP A 39 -12.86 -48.60 -9.99
C ASP A 39 -12.23 -49.93 -10.41
N LEU A 40 -11.49 -50.59 -9.49
CA LEU A 40 -10.94 -51.93 -9.73
C LEU A 40 -12.02 -53.01 -9.90
N GLY A 41 -13.16 -52.86 -9.22
CA GLY A 41 -14.33 -53.71 -9.39
C GLY A 41 -14.91 -53.67 -10.80
N SER A 42 -15.03 -52.49 -11.41
CA SER A 42 -15.54 -52.34 -12.78
C SER A 42 -14.56 -52.83 -13.85
N VAL A 43 -13.26 -52.63 -13.62
CA VAL A 43 -12.17 -53.10 -14.48
C VAL A 43 -12.13 -54.64 -14.51
N LYS A 44 -12.43 -55.31 -13.38
CA LYS A 44 -12.54 -56.78 -13.33
C LYS A 44 -13.62 -57.33 -14.28
N TYR A 45 -14.77 -56.67 -14.42
CA TYR A 45 -15.83 -57.10 -15.34
C TYR A 45 -15.55 -56.74 -16.81
N ALA A 46 -14.84 -55.63 -17.06
CA ALA A 46 -14.39 -55.27 -18.41
C ALA A 46 -13.25 -56.19 -18.93
N PHE A 47 -12.33 -56.62 -18.06
CA PHE A 47 -11.30 -57.60 -18.45
C PHE A 47 -11.87 -59.01 -18.65
N LEU A 48 -12.94 -59.39 -17.94
CA LEU A 48 -13.60 -60.69 -18.13
C LEU A 48 -14.37 -60.77 -19.46
N SER A 49 -14.95 -59.67 -19.97
CA SER A 49 -15.65 -59.68 -21.27
C SER A 49 -14.70 -59.70 -22.48
N PHE A 50 -13.52 -59.09 -22.38
CA PHE A 50 -12.45 -59.24 -23.38
C PHE A 50 -11.74 -60.61 -23.31
N SER A 51 -11.80 -61.28 -22.15
CA SER A 51 -11.12 -62.57 -21.90
C SER A 51 -11.73 -63.73 -22.69
N GLU A 52 -13.04 -63.80 -22.89
CA GLU A 52 -13.65 -65.00 -23.47
C GLU A 52 -13.34 -65.15 -24.98
N LYS A 53 -13.40 -64.02 -25.71
CA LYS A 53 -13.04 -63.98 -27.15
C LYS A 53 -11.54 -64.23 -27.36
N THR A 54 -10.68 -63.56 -26.59
CA THR A 54 -9.22 -63.78 -26.66
C THR A 54 -8.83 -65.19 -26.19
N ARG A 55 -9.49 -65.75 -25.18
CA ARG A 55 -9.26 -67.12 -24.70
C ARG A 55 -9.69 -68.16 -25.73
N ASN A 56 -10.79 -67.95 -26.44
CA ASN A 56 -11.24 -68.84 -27.51
C ASN A 56 -10.34 -68.73 -28.75
N GLU A 57 -9.89 -67.54 -29.11
CA GLU A 57 -8.90 -67.34 -30.18
C GLU A 57 -7.54 -67.97 -29.84
N VAL A 58 -7.06 -67.83 -28.60
CA VAL A 58 -5.84 -68.49 -28.14
C VAL A 58 -5.99 -70.01 -28.13
N LYS A 59 -7.15 -70.55 -27.71
CA LYS A 59 -7.42 -72.00 -27.80
C LYS A 59 -7.44 -72.50 -29.24
N GLN A 60 -8.09 -71.79 -30.16
CA GLN A 60 -8.12 -72.15 -31.58
C GLN A 60 -6.73 -72.07 -32.22
N LYS A 61 -5.98 -70.99 -31.95
CA LYS A 61 -4.60 -70.82 -32.45
C LYS A 61 -3.66 -71.86 -31.85
N ALA A 62 -3.79 -72.20 -30.56
CA ALA A 62 -3.01 -73.25 -29.91
C ALA A 62 -3.33 -74.64 -30.48
N ALA A 63 -4.61 -74.94 -30.75
CA ALA A 63 -5.03 -76.18 -31.40
C ALA A 63 -4.47 -76.28 -32.84
N LEU A 64 -4.47 -75.18 -33.58
CA LEU A 64 -3.89 -75.11 -34.92
C LEU A 64 -2.37 -75.32 -34.88
N ILE A 65 -1.65 -74.68 -33.95
CA ILE A 65 -0.20 -74.86 -33.75
C ILE A 65 0.11 -76.32 -33.40
N GLN A 66 -0.68 -76.96 -32.53
CA GLN A 66 -0.51 -78.38 -32.23
C GLN A 66 -0.79 -79.28 -33.44
N SER A 67 -1.82 -78.96 -34.23
CA SER A 67 -2.14 -79.71 -35.45
C SER A 67 -1.01 -79.61 -36.49
N ILE A 68 -0.51 -78.39 -36.73
CA ILE A 68 0.60 -78.12 -37.64
C ILE A 68 1.90 -78.76 -37.12
N GLY A 69 2.14 -78.72 -35.80
CA GLY A 69 3.30 -79.38 -35.19
C GLY A 69 3.26 -80.91 -35.37
N ARG A 70 2.08 -81.53 -35.27
CA ARG A 70 1.89 -82.97 -35.52
C ARG A 70 2.07 -83.33 -36.98
N THR A 71 1.54 -82.54 -37.91
CA THR A 71 1.74 -82.78 -39.35
C THR A 71 3.21 -82.57 -39.74
N LEU A 72 3.87 -81.52 -39.23
CA LEU A 72 5.30 -81.28 -39.45
C LEU A 72 6.16 -82.43 -38.91
N THR A 73 5.90 -82.90 -37.69
CA THR A 73 6.64 -84.06 -37.16
C THR A 73 6.35 -85.34 -37.92
N SER A 74 5.14 -85.52 -38.46
CA SER A 74 4.80 -86.63 -39.35
C SER A 74 5.59 -86.55 -40.66
N VAL A 75 5.67 -85.37 -41.27
CA VAL A 75 6.44 -85.13 -42.51
C VAL A 75 7.94 -85.29 -42.26
N GLN A 76 8.46 -84.81 -41.13
CA GLN A 76 9.87 -85.03 -40.75
C GLN A 76 10.17 -86.50 -40.48
N ARG A 77 9.24 -87.26 -39.86
CA ARG A 77 9.38 -88.71 -39.71
C ARG A 77 9.33 -89.42 -41.06
N ALA A 78 8.44 -89.03 -41.96
CA ALA A 78 8.38 -89.57 -43.32
C ALA A 78 9.66 -89.25 -44.11
N SER A 79 10.21 -88.04 -43.99
CA SER A 79 11.47 -87.65 -44.61
C SER A 79 12.65 -88.45 -44.04
N LYS A 80 12.75 -88.62 -42.73
CA LYS A 80 13.78 -89.49 -42.11
C LYS A 80 13.61 -90.96 -42.53
N SER A 81 12.36 -91.42 -42.65
CA SER A 81 12.05 -92.76 -43.17
C SER A 81 12.43 -92.92 -44.64
N LEU A 82 12.28 -91.86 -45.44
CA LEU A 82 12.67 -91.85 -46.85
C LEU A 82 14.19 -91.85 -47.00
N VAL A 83 14.91 -91.06 -46.20
CA VAL A 83 16.38 -91.06 -46.18
C VAL A 83 16.95 -92.40 -45.73
N THR A 84 16.33 -93.03 -44.73
CA THR A 84 16.72 -94.39 -44.30
C THR A 84 16.35 -95.44 -45.33
N ALA A 85 15.19 -95.32 -45.99
CA ALA A 85 14.81 -96.21 -47.10
C ALA A 85 15.72 -96.04 -48.32
N GLN A 86 16.14 -94.82 -48.67
CA GLN A 86 17.13 -94.55 -49.72
C GLN A 86 18.47 -95.15 -49.37
N ARG A 87 18.95 -94.98 -48.13
CA ARG A 87 20.22 -95.57 -47.70
C ARG A 87 20.16 -97.10 -47.68
N CYS A 88 19.04 -97.68 -47.27
CA CYS A 88 18.80 -99.13 -47.40
C CYS A 88 18.71 -99.56 -48.87
N LEU A 89 18.11 -98.77 -49.75
CA LEU A 89 18.06 -99.02 -51.19
C LEU A 89 19.45 -98.98 -51.80
N GLU A 90 20.28 -98.00 -51.46
CA GLU A 90 21.69 -97.93 -51.86
C GLU A 90 22.47 -99.14 -51.34
N GLU A 91 22.25 -99.56 -50.08
CA GLU A 91 22.85 -100.78 -49.52
C GLU A 91 22.36 -102.05 -50.25
N TYR A 92 21.09 -102.10 -50.66
CA TYR A 92 20.55 -103.20 -51.46
C TYR A 92 21.05 -103.14 -52.88
N GLU A 93 21.23 -101.97 -53.48
CA GLU A 93 21.76 -101.77 -54.83
C GLU A 93 23.24 -102.16 -54.87
N ILE A 94 24.03 -101.82 -53.84
CA ILE A 94 25.41 -102.30 -53.67
C ILE A 94 25.43 -103.84 -53.54
N LYS A 95 24.52 -104.43 -52.76
CA LYS A 95 24.38 -105.90 -52.66
C LYS A 95 23.89 -106.53 -53.97
N LEU A 96 23.04 -105.86 -54.73
CA LEU A 96 22.48 -106.31 -56.01
C LEU A 96 23.52 -106.22 -57.13
N VAL A 97 24.38 -105.20 -57.11
CA VAL A 97 25.55 -105.07 -58.01
C VAL A 97 26.58 -106.15 -57.71
N GLN A 98 26.82 -106.47 -56.44
CA GLN A 98 27.67 -107.62 -56.05
C GLN A 98 27.05 -108.99 -56.37
N ALA A 99 25.72 -109.05 -56.45
CA ALA A 99 24.94 -110.25 -56.82
C ALA A 99 24.30 -110.11 -58.22
N ALA A 100 24.96 -109.38 -59.13
CA ALA A 100 24.34 -108.98 -60.39
C ALA A 100 23.75 -110.19 -61.15
N PRO A 101 22.44 -110.18 -61.45
CA PRO A 101 21.82 -111.25 -62.22
C PRO A 101 22.46 -111.34 -63.61
N PRO A 102 22.47 -112.53 -64.23
CA PRO A 102 23.05 -112.69 -65.55
C PRO A 102 22.36 -111.79 -66.57
N ILE A 103 23.16 -111.18 -67.43
CA ILE A 103 22.66 -110.41 -68.56
C ILE A 103 22.06 -111.42 -69.54
N PHE A 104 20.75 -111.34 -69.74
CA PHE A 104 20.04 -112.21 -70.68
C PHE A 104 20.11 -111.61 -72.08
N VAL A 105 20.62 -112.38 -73.03
CA VAL A 105 20.85 -111.92 -74.40
C VAL A 105 20.39 -112.98 -75.39
N THR A 106 19.95 -112.54 -76.57
CA THR A 106 19.68 -113.47 -77.67
C THR A 106 20.99 -114.06 -78.20
N SER A 107 20.91 -115.17 -78.92
CA SER A 107 22.06 -115.75 -79.61
C SER A 107 22.70 -114.80 -80.64
N ALA A 108 21.92 -113.87 -81.21
CA ALA A 108 22.40 -112.81 -82.10
C ALA A 108 23.11 -111.68 -81.35
N GLU A 109 22.57 -111.25 -80.21
CA GLU A 109 23.17 -110.23 -79.34
C GLU A 109 24.45 -110.72 -78.65
N ALA A 110 24.49 -112.01 -78.27
CA ALA A 110 25.70 -112.65 -77.76
C ALA A 110 26.85 -112.59 -78.78
N ARG A 111 26.56 -112.71 -80.09
CA ARG A 111 27.58 -112.58 -81.13
C ARG A 111 28.14 -111.17 -81.24
N HIS A 112 27.33 -110.13 -81.03
CA HIS A 112 27.83 -108.75 -80.99
C HIS A 112 28.66 -108.47 -79.72
N LEU A 113 28.28 -109.05 -78.57
CA LEU A 113 29.01 -108.86 -77.31
C LEU A 113 30.34 -109.63 -77.24
N PHE A 114 30.45 -110.76 -77.95
CA PHE A 114 31.67 -111.59 -78.02
C PHE A 114 32.42 -111.48 -79.36
N GLY A 115 31.93 -110.69 -80.31
CA GLY A 115 32.37 -110.70 -81.71
C GLY A 115 32.57 -109.31 -82.32
N GLU A 116 33.28 -108.42 -81.65
CA GLU A 116 33.96 -107.26 -82.26
C GLU A 116 35.37 -107.13 -81.65
N SER A 117 36.20 -108.14 -81.89
CA SER A 117 37.66 -108.05 -81.71
C SER A 117 38.35 -108.86 -82.82
N ALA A 118 38.11 -108.50 -84.08
CA ALA A 118 39.00 -108.84 -85.18
C ALA A 118 38.71 -107.97 -86.42
N ASN A 119 39.67 -107.08 -86.70
CA ASN A 119 39.99 -106.47 -87.99
C ASN A 119 39.12 -105.33 -88.54
N GLY A 120 39.78 -104.19 -88.77
CA GLY A 120 39.82 -103.64 -90.12
C GLY A 120 39.39 -102.18 -90.30
N ASP A 121 40.22 -101.28 -89.81
CA ASP A 121 40.72 -100.07 -90.52
C ASP A 121 39.79 -98.99 -91.11
N THR A 122 40.13 -97.78 -90.63
CA THR A 122 40.26 -96.48 -91.33
C THR A 122 39.08 -95.50 -91.44
N SER A 123 39.30 -94.38 -90.74
CA SER A 123 38.97 -92.99 -91.07
C SER A 123 37.49 -92.59 -91.02
N SER A 124 37.06 -91.52 -90.35
CA SER A 124 37.72 -90.23 -90.16
C SER A 124 37.37 -89.59 -88.81
N ALA A 125 38.40 -88.98 -88.22
CA ALA A 125 38.30 -87.96 -87.19
C ALA A 125 38.05 -86.60 -87.83
N GLU A 126 37.28 -85.75 -87.15
CA GLU A 126 37.48 -84.29 -87.00
C GLU A 126 36.52 -83.86 -85.85
N GLN A 127 37.01 -83.51 -84.65
CA GLN A 127 37.49 -82.17 -84.22
C GLN A 127 36.42 -81.09 -84.45
N ASN A 128 36.02 -80.21 -83.54
CA ASN A 128 36.50 -79.60 -82.29
C ASN A 128 35.24 -78.92 -81.67
N GLY A 129 35.13 -78.50 -80.41
CA GLY A 129 36.07 -78.30 -79.32
C GLY A 129 35.55 -77.13 -78.46
N CYS A 130 35.56 -77.28 -77.14
CA CYS A 130 35.67 -76.12 -76.23
C CYS A 130 36.28 -76.59 -74.90
N ALA A 131 37.53 -76.18 -74.67
CA ALA A 131 38.28 -76.27 -73.42
C ALA A 131 37.83 -75.10 -72.50
N SER A 132 37.43 -75.34 -71.23
CA SER A 132 38.25 -75.35 -69.98
C SER A 132 38.86 -73.97 -69.62
N PRO A 133 39.07 -73.56 -68.32
CA PRO A 133 39.45 -74.36 -67.13
C PRO A 133 38.63 -74.05 -65.84
N MET A 134 38.47 -74.96 -64.84
CA MET A 134 39.41 -75.39 -63.77
C MET A 134 39.78 -74.24 -62.79
N THR A 135 39.59 -74.29 -61.46
CA THR A 135 40.23 -75.16 -60.44
C THR A 135 39.57 -74.99 -59.04
N THR A 136 39.07 -76.05 -58.38
CA THR A 136 39.61 -76.81 -57.18
C THR A 136 39.48 -76.08 -55.81
N GLU A 137 39.14 -76.66 -54.64
CA GLU A 137 39.29 -77.97 -53.96
C GLU A 137 38.15 -78.10 -52.88
N GLY A 138 37.78 -79.21 -52.25
CA GLY A 138 38.31 -80.57 -52.18
C GLY A 138 37.51 -81.41 -51.15
N ASN A 139 37.41 -82.72 -51.45
CA ASN A 139 37.43 -83.90 -50.54
C ASN A 139 36.85 -85.09 -51.32
N ALA A 140 37.66 -85.85 -52.05
CA ALA A 140 38.67 -86.82 -51.64
C ALA A 140 38.11 -88.23 -51.34
N SER A 141 38.52 -89.13 -52.23
CA SER A 141 38.79 -90.57 -52.00
C SER A 141 37.64 -91.57 -52.10
N ALA A 142 37.47 -92.13 -53.29
CA ALA A 142 37.61 -93.57 -53.50
C ALA A 142 38.09 -93.84 -54.94
N SER A 143 39.37 -94.15 -55.02
CA SER A 143 40.13 -94.55 -56.19
C SER A 143 39.75 -95.95 -56.67
N GLN A 144 40.22 -96.28 -57.88
CA GLN A 144 40.50 -97.63 -58.39
C GLN A 144 39.31 -98.49 -58.84
N GLY A 145 39.29 -98.78 -60.14
CA GLY A 145 38.44 -99.84 -60.69
C GLY A 145 38.54 -99.99 -62.21
N VAL A 146 39.73 -99.90 -62.79
CA VAL A 146 39.99 -100.54 -64.09
C VAL A 146 39.79 -102.03 -63.87
N LEU A 147 38.66 -102.56 -64.34
CA LEU A 147 38.45 -103.99 -64.50
C LEU A 147 37.79 -104.22 -65.85
N SER A 148 38.65 -104.40 -66.84
CA SER A 148 38.43 -105.38 -67.90
C SER A 148 37.92 -106.68 -67.29
N THR A 149 36.59 -106.84 -67.29
CA THR A 149 35.94 -108.10 -67.00
C THR A 149 35.00 -108.36 -68.16
N SER A 150 35.38 -109.34 -68.98
CA SER A 150 34.44 -110.06 -69.82
C SER A 150 33.18 -110.39 -69.00
N PRO A 151 31.97 -110.27 -69.55
CA PRO A 151 30.76 -110.48 -68.77
C PRO A 151 30.70 -111.97 -68.40
N LYS A 152 31.09 -112.31 -67.16
CA LYS A 152 31.13 -113.68 -66.64
C LYS A 152 29.75 -114.23 -66.29
N ASN A 153 28.69 -113.44 -66.45
CA ASN A 153 27.32 -113.80 -66.15
C ASN A 153 26.44 -113.37 -67.34
N VAL A 154 26.49 -114.12 -68.44
CA VAL A 154 25.61 -113.96 -69.61
C VAL A 154 24.87 -115.27 -69.81
N VAL A 155 23.54 -115.23 -69.80
CA VAL A 155 22.70 -116.39 -70.08
C VAL A 155 22.03 -116.19 -71.43
N ILE A 156 22.36 -117.08 -72.37
CA ILE A 156 21.81 -117.05 -73.72
C ILE A 156 20.45 -117.75 -73.69
N LEU A 157 19.39 -117.00 -73.97
CA LEU A 157 18.02 -117.51 -74.04
C LEU A 157 17.55 -117.55 -75.50
N ASN A 158 16.60 -118.44 -75.77
CA ASN A 158 15.91 -118.46 -77.05
C ASN A 158 15.02 -117.20 -77.19
N GLU A 159 14.67 -116.85 -78.43
CA GLU A 159 13.87 -115.65 -78.74
C GLU A 159 12.48 -115.63 -78.08
N GLU A 160 11.91 -116.80 -77.80
CA GLU A 160 10.63 -116.94 -77.09
C GLU A 160 10.78 -116.75 -75.57
N ASP A 161 11.91 -117.20 -75.00
CA ASP A 161 12.18 -117.18 -73.55
C ASP A 161 12.71 -115.81 -73.07
N ILE A 162 13.34 -115.03 -73.94
CA ILE A 162 13.87 -113.70 -73.61
C ILE A 162 12.81 -112.59 -73.63
N ARG A 163 11.71 -112.78 -74.38
CA ARG A 163 10.62 -111.81 -74.51
C ARG A 163 10.06 -111.35 -73.15
N PRO A 164 9.69 -112.23 -72.19
CA PRO A 164 9.20 -111.79 -70.88
C PRO A 164 10.26 -111.03 -70.06
N VAL A 165 11.55 -111.34 -70.24
CA VAL A 165 12.65 -110.61 -69.58
C VAL A 165 12.78 -109.20 -70.14
N ARG A 166 12.70 -109.04 -71.47
CA ARG A 166 12.70 -107.71 -72.12
C ARG A 166 11.48 -106.88 -71.75
N GLU A 167 10.31 -107.50 -71.64
CA GLU A 167 9.09 -106.83 -71.17
C GLU A 167 9.24 -106.37 -69.71
N ALA A 168 9.85 -107.19 -68.84
CA ALA A 168 10.15 -106.84 -67.46
C ALA A 168 11.22 -105.74 -67.33
N GLU A 169 12.28 -105.78 -68.14
CA GLU A 169 13.30 -104.71 -68.22
C GLU A 169 12.68 -103.39 -68.71
N GLY A 170 11.83 -103.44 -69.73
CA GLY A 170 11.09 -102.29 -70.21
C GLY A 170 10.12 -101.73 -69.15
N ALA A 171 9.47 -102.59 -68.37
CA ALA A 171 8.64 -102.18 -67.24
C ALA A 171 9.47 -101.57 -66.10
N TYR A 172 10.63 -102.13 -65.79
CA TYR A 172 11.57 -101.60 -64.79
C TYR A 172 12.14 -100.25 -65.20
N GLN A 173 12.55 -100.09 -66.47
CA GLN A 173 13.02 -98.80 -66.99
C GLN A 173 11.93 -97.74 -66.94
N LYS A 174 10.66 -98.08 -67.24
CA LYS A 174 9.53 -97.17 -67.06
C LYS A 174 9.36 -96.75 -65.60
N GLN A 175 9.39 -97.71 -64.67
CA GLN A 175 9.33 -97.40 -63.24
C GLN A 175 10.50 -96.53 -62.79
N LEU A 176 11.71 -96.78 -63.29
CA LEU A 176 12.89 -95.97 -62.98
C LEU A 176 12.71 -94.52 -63.47
N MET A 177 12.21 -94.33 -64.69
CA MET A 177 11.86 -93.00 -65.22
C MET A 177 10.77 -92.30 -64.40
N ASP A 178 9.77 -93.05 -63.93
CA ASP A 178 8.74 -92.54 -63.03
C ASP A 178 9.33 -92.14 -61.67
N TYR A 179 10.26 -92.93 -61.11
CA TYR A 179 10.96 -92.61 -59.87
C TYR A 179 11.85 -91.38 -59.99
N THR A 180 12.59 -91.23 -61.11
CA THR A 180 13.40 -90.02 -61.34
C THR A 180 12.51 -88.80 -61.44
N LYS A 181 11.38 -88.90 -62.16
CA LYS A 181 10.40 -87.81 -62.26
C LYS A 181 9.81 -87.43 -60.90
N ILE A 182 9.44 -88.40 -60.07
CA ILE A 182 8.95 -88.15 -58.71
C ILE A 182 10.03 -87.48 -57.85
N THR A 183 11.30 -87.85 -58.04
CA THR A 183 12.42 -87.26 -57.31
C THR A 183 12.62 -85.79 -57.69
N ASP A 184 12.54 -85.47 -58.98
CA ASP A 184 12.60 -84.10 -59.48
C ASP A 184 11.41 -83.26 -58.98
N ASP A 185 10.19 -83.82 -59.02
CA ASP A 185 8.99 -83.19 -58.46
C ASP A 185 9.12 -82.95 -56.94
N CYS A 186 9.72 -83.88 -56.20
CA CYS A 186 10.01 -83.70 -54.76
C CYS A 186 11.07 -82.61 -54.51
N GLY A 187 12.08 -82.51 -55.36
CA GLY A 187 13.09 -81.45 -55.31
C GLY A 187 12.47 -80.06 -55.50
N THR A 188 11.67 -79.89 -56.55
CA THR A 188 10.96 -78.62 -56.82
C THR A 188 9.96 -78.26 -55.72
N MET A 189 9.23 -79.25 -55.18
CA MET A 189 8.36 -79.03 -54.03
C MET A 189 9.17 -78.59 -52.79
N GLY A 190 10.34 -79.20 -52.55
CA GLY A 190 11.25 -78.82 -51.47
C GLY A 190 11.69 -77.36 -51.57
N GLU A 191 12.12 -76.91 -52.75
CA GLU A 191 12.49 -75.50 -52.99
C GLU A 191 11.32 -74.54 -52.77
N SER A 192 10.11 -74.92 -53.20
CA SER A 192 8.91 -74.11 -53.00
C SER A 192 8.56 -73.95 -51.51
N LEU A 193 8.77 -75.00 -50.71
CA LEU A 193 8.53 -74.98 -49.27
C LEU A 193 9.54 -74.10 -48.55
N VAL A 194 10.82 -74.12 -48.95
CA VAL A 194 11.84 -73.22 -48.41
C VAL A 194 11.47 -71.76 -48.71
N LYS A 195 11.07 -71.43 -49.94
CA LYS A 195 10.62 -70.08 -50.32
C LYS A 195 9.41 -69.64 -49.49
N ALA A 196 8.44 -70.53 -49.25
CA ALA A 196 7.28 -70.24 -48.42
C ALA A 196 7.66 -70.02 -46.94
N GLN A 197 8.62 -70.79 -46.42
CA GLN A 197 9.14 -70.63 -45.07
C GLN A 197 9.86 -69.29 -44.89
N ASP A 198 10.68 -68.89 -45.86
CA ASP A 198 11.35 -67.58 -45.86
C ASP A 198 10.34 -66.44 -45.92
N HIS A 199 9.30 -66.56 -46.75
CA HIS A 199 8.23 -65.57 -46.81
C HIS A 199 7.50 -65.44 -45.47
N CYS A 200 7.19 -66.57 -44.82
CA CYS A 200 6.56 -66.57 -43.49
C CYS A 200 7.46 -65.91 -42.43
N ARG A 201 8.77 -66.14 -42.49
CA ARG A 201 9.75 -65.50 -41.60
C ARG A 201 9.75 -63.99 -41.79
N ILE A 202 9.90 -63.50 -43.02
CA ILE A 202 9.91 -62.06 -43.34
C ILE A 202 8.61 -61.40 -42.86
N MET A 203 7.46 -62.05 -43.09
CA MET A 203 6.18 -61.51 -42.66
C MET A 203 6.06 -61.47 -41.12
N THR A 204 6.61 -62.45 -40.41
CA THR A 204 6.63 -62.47 -38.95
C THR A 204 7.51 -61.35 -38.38
N GLU A 205 8.70 -61.15 -38.95
CA GLU A 205 9.60 -60.04 -38.60
C GLU A 205 8.93 -58.69 -38.83
N HIS A 206 8.30 -58.50 -39.99
CA HIS A 206 7.56 -57.27 -40.30
C HIS A 206 6.40 -57.00 -39.33
N VAL A 207 5.62 -58.04 -38.94
CA VAL A 207 4.55 -57.89 -37.95
C VAL A 207 5.11 -57.54 -36.57
N GLN A 208 6.25 -58.13 -36.19
CA GLN A 208 6.90 -57.83 -34.92
C GLN A 208 7.45 -56.39 -34.88
N ASP A 209 8.02 -55.91 -35.98
CA ASP A 209 8.47 -54.52 -36.14
C ASP A 209 7.29 -53.53 -36.12
N LEU A 210 6.17 -53.88 -36.74
CA LEU A 210 4.97 -53.04 -36.68
C LEU A 210 4.42 -52.96 -35.26
N LYS A 211 4.45 -54.08 -34.53
CA LYS A 211 4.04 -54.14 -33.13
C LYS A 211 4.93 -53.27 -32.24
N SER A 212 6.26 -53.36 -32.37
CA SER A 212 7.16 -52.54 -31.56
C SER A 212 6.95 -51.04 -31.80
N ARG A 213 6.81 -50.62 -33.06
CA ARG A 213 6.47 -49.23 -33.41
C ARG A 213 5.12 -48.79 -32.85
N PHE A 214 4.11 -49.67 -32.90
CA PHE A 214 2.82 -49.38 -32.30
C PHE A 214 2.93 -49.18 -30.78
N ASP A 215 3.65 -50.06 -30.09
CA ASP A 215 3.84 -49.97 -28.63
C ASP A 215 4.61 -48.69 -28.25
N GLU A 216 5.62 -48.30 -29.04
CA GLU A 216 6.35 -47.03 -28.88
C GLU A 216 5.41 -45.82 -29.01
N ILE A 217 4.65 -45.75 -30.11
CA ILE A 217 3.70 -44.65 -30.36
C ILE A 217 2.62 -44.61 -29.28
N TYR A 218 2.06 -45.76 -28.90
CA TYR A 218 1.05 -45.86 -27.85
C TYR A 218 1.59 -45.38 -26.50
N SER A 219 2.82 -45.77 -26.15
CA SER A 219 3.45 -45.31 -24.90
C SER A 219 3.74 -43.80 -24.91
N ALA A 220 4.14 -43.24 -26.05
CA ALA A 220 4.37 -41.81 -26.23
C ALA A 220 3.06 -41.02 -26.14
N TRP A 221 2.00 -41.48 -26.82
CA TRP A 221 0.68 -40.89 -26.72
C TRP A 221 0.16 -40.92 -25.28
N LYS A 222 0.30 -42.05 -24.58
CA LYS A 222 -0.12 -42.17 -23.18
C LYS A 222 0.68 -41.26 -22.23
N ARG A 223 1.96 -40.98 -22.53
CA ARG A 223 2.75 -39.98 -21.81
C ARG A 223 2.23 -38.56 -22.08
N ALA A 224 2.01 -38.20 -23.34
CA ALA A 224 1.47 -36.90 -23.72
C ALA A 224 0.09 -36.64 -23.10
N GLU A 225 -0.76 -37.67 -23.00
CA GLU A 225 -2.07 -37.54 -22.36
C GLU A 225 -1.96 -37.23 -20.86
N ARG A 226 -1.03 -37.87 -20.15
CA ARG A 226 -0.74 -37.53 -18.75
C ARG A 226 -0.17 -36.13 -18.60
N GLU A 227 0.71 -35.71 -19.49
CA GLU A 227 1.26 -34.34 -19.50
C GLU A 227 0.15 -33.29 -19.70
N ARG A 228 -0.78 -33.54 -20.63
CA ARG A 228 -1.95 -32.67 -20.83
C ARG A 228 -2.82 -32.59 -19.59
N GLN A 229 -3.05 -33.72 -18.91
CA GLN A 229 -3.80 -33.73 -17.66
C GLN A 229 -3.09 -32.92 -16.56
N MET A 230 -1.77 -33.06 -16.42
CA MET A 230 -0.99 -32.27 -15.47
C MET A 230 -1.01 -30.77 -15.80
N ILE A 231 -0.93 -30.40 -17.08
CA ILE A 231 -1.05 -29.00 -17.52
C ILE A 231 -2.44 -28.45 -17.19
N ARG A 232 -3.50 -29.25 -17.36
CA ARG A 232 -4.87 -28.84 -17.00
C ARG A 232 -4.98 -28.56 -15.51
N ILE A 233 -4.52 -29.48 -14.67
CA ILE A 233 -4.51 -29.29 -13.20
C ILE A 233 -3.69 -28.04 -12.84
N GLY A 234 -2.51 -27.86 -13.46
CA GLY A 234 -1.68 -26.68 -13.22
C GLY A 234 -2.36 -25.36 -13.63
N ARG A 235 -3.23 -25.37 -14.65
CA ARG A 235 -4.02 -24.19 -15.03
C ARG A 235 -5.13 -23.91 -14.01
N GLU A 236 -5.85 -24.95 -13.58
CA GLU A 236 -6.88 -24.86 -12.55
C GLU A 236 -6.28 -24.29 -11.24
N GLU A 237 -5.14 -24.82 -10.78
CA GLU A 237 -4.43 -24.29 -9.60
C GLU A 237 -4.00 -22.83 -9.75
N LEU A 238 -3.59 -22.41 -10.96
CA LEU A 238 -3.21 -21.03 -11.22
C LEU A 238 -4.42 -20.09 -11.21
N GLU A 239 -5.58 -20.54 -11.69
CA GLU A 239 -6.84 -19.81 -11.61
C GLU A 239 -7.29 -19.66 -10.15
N ASP A 240 -7.23 -20.74 -9.37
CA ASP A 240 -7.54 -20.72 -7.94
C ASP A 240 -6.61 -19.77 -7.17
N ARG A 241 -5.31 -19.82 -7.43
CA ARG A 241 -4.34 -18.88 -6.83
C ARG A 241 -4.63 -17.43 -7.19
N ARG A 242 -5.08 -17.17 -8.42
CA ARG A 242 -5.48 -15.81 -8.84
C ARG A 242 -6.72 -15.35 -8.09
N LEU A 243 -7.71 -16.22 -7.91
CA LEU A 243 -8.91 -15.90 -7.12
C LEU A 243 -8.53 -15.57 -5.67
N ILE A 244 -7.71 -16.40 -5.03
CA ILE A 244 -7.21 -16.15 -3.67
C ILE A 244 -6.47 -14.80 -3.58
N MET A 245 -5.64 -14.48 -4.57
CA MET A 245 -4.95 -13.18 -4.59
C MET A 245 -5.93 -12.01 -4.71
N VAL A 246 -6.93 -12.10 -5.60
CA VAL A 246 -7.94 -11.05 -5.76
C VAL A 246 -8.72 -10.85 -4.46
N GLU A 247 -9.20 -11.93 -3.85
CA GLU A 247 -9.90 -11.88 -2.56
C GLU A 247 -9.03 -11.28 -1.46
N ALA A 248 -7.75 -11.64 -1.39
CA ALA A 248 -6.81 -11.07 -0.43
C ALA A 248 -6.57 -9.58 -0.67
N PHE A 249 -6.46 -9.13 -1.91
CA PHE A 249 -6.32 -7.71 -2.24
C PHE A 249 -7.57 -6.91 -1.90
N ASP A 250 -8.76 -7.45 -2.20
CA ASP A 250 -10.03 -6.80 -1.84
C ASP A 250 -10.20 -6.72 -0.32
N ALA A 251 -9.83 -7.77 0.42
CA ALA A 251 -9.84 -7.76 1.88
C ALA A 251 -8.87 -6.71 2.46
N LEU A 252 -7.64 -6.62 1.92
CA LEU A 252 -6.68 -5.60 2.32
C LEU A 252 -7.19 -4.19 2.06
N ARG A 253 -7.82 -3.95 0.90
CA ARG A 253 -8.39 -2.64 0.57
C ARG A 253 -9.53 -2.27 1.52
N ASN A 254 -10.40 -3.22 1.85
CA ASN A 254 -11.48 -2.98 2.82
C ASN A 254 -10.93 -2.61 4.20
N ILE A 255 -9.88 -3.30 4.67
CA ILE A 255 -9.21 -2.95 5.93
C ILE A 255 -8.60 -1.55 5.87
N GLU A 256 -7.93 -1.21 4.76
CA GLU A 256 -7.35 0.13 4.57
C GLU A 256 -8.43 1.23 4.61
N ASP A 257 -9.55 1.01 3.93
CA ASP A 257 -10.68 1.94 3.91
C ASP A 257 -11.34 2.08 5.30
N GLU A 258 -11.50 0.97 6.04
CA GLU A 258 -11.98 0.98 7.43
C GLU A 258 -11.04 1.74 8.37
N CYS A 259 -9.73 1.50 8.26
CA CYS A 259 -8.72 2.22 9.04
C CYS A 259 -8.77 3.73 8.75
N ARG A 260 -8.82 4.13 7.48
CA ARG A 260 -8.95 5.54 7.09
C ARG A 260 -10.22 6.18 7.65
N ALA A 261 -11.36 5.47 7.59
CA ALA A 261 -12.61 5.97 8.14
C ALA A 261 -12.53 6.16 9.67
N GLN A 262 -11.89 5.21 10.38
CA GLN A 262 -11.67 5.32 11.83
C GLN A 262 -10.71 6.47 12.17
N GLU A 263 -9.62 6.63 11.43
CA GLU A 263 -8.66 7.72 11.63
C GLU A 263 -9.32 9.09 11.41
N LEU A 264 -10.08 9.24 10.32
CA LEU A 264 -10.82 10.47 10.04
C LEU A 264 -11.81 10.80 11.16
N ARG A 265 -12.56 9.80 11.62
CA ARG A 265 -13.50 9.98 12.74
C ARG A 265 -12.79 10.43 14.01
N ILE A 266 -11.64 9.83 14.34
CA ILE A 266 -10.85 10.22 15.51
C ILE A 266 -10.38 11.67 15.36
N ILE A 267 -9.87 12.06 14.19
CA ILE A 267 -9.44 13.43 13.90
C ILE A 267 -10.61 14.41 14.04
N GLU A 268 -11.77 14.10 13.47
CA GLU A 268 -12.99 14.92 13.60
C GLU A 268 -13.41 15.09 15.07
N GLU A 269 -13.40 14.02 15.85
CA GLU A 269 -13.71 14.06 17.28
C GLU A 269 -12.69 14.90 18.08
N PHE A 270 -11.41 14.89 17.70
CA PHE A 270 -10.40 15.75 18.30
C PHE A 270 -10.55 17.23 17.90
N ILE A 271 -10.86 17.50 16.63
CA ILE A 271 -11.12 18.86 16.15
C ILE A 271 -12.35 19.44 16.86
N ALA A 272 -13.44 18.68 16.96
CA ALA A 272 -14.65 19.12 17.65
C ALA A 272 -14.39 19.42 19.13
N ARG A 273 -13.58 18.58 19.81
CA ARG A 273 -13.16 18.84 21.20
C ARG A 273 -12.32 20.12 21.33
N ALA A 274 -11.33 20.30 20.46
CA ALA A 274 -10.48 21.50 20.47
C ALA A 274 -11.29 22.78 20.18
N GLN A 275 -12.28 22.71 19.28
CA GLN A 275 -13.20 23.81 19.01
C GLN A 275 -14.05 24.14 20.24
N ALA A 276 -14.63 23.13 20.90
CA ALA A 276 -15.41 23.34 22.12
C ALA A 276 -14.57 23.93 23.27
N GLU A 277 -13.31 23.49 23.42
CA GLU A 277 -12.38 24.07 24.39
C GLU A 277 -12.04 25.53 24.06
N ALA A 278 -11.82 25.86 22.78
CA ALA A 278 -11.58 27.23 22.34
C ALA A 278 -12.79 28.14 22.61
N GLU A 279 -14.00 27.70 22.27
CA GLU A 279 -15.24 28.42 22.56
C GLU A 279 -15.46 28.63 24.07
N SER A 280 -15.15 27.62 24.89
CA SER A 280 -15.20 27.72 26.35
C SER A 280 -14.21 28.75 26.88
N MET A 281 -12.96 28.74 26.38
CA MET A 281 -11.94 29.72 26.76
C MET A 281 -12.35 31.14 26.34
N ASP A 282 -12.91 31.32 25.15
CA ASP A 282 -13.38 32.61 24.67
C ASP A 282 -14.52 33.16 25.54
N ALA A 283 -15.46 32.30 25.94
CA ALA A 283 -16.52 32.65 26.88
C ALA A 283 -15.96 33.07 28.26
N GLU A 284 -14.98 32.33 28.78
CA GLU A 284 -14.28 32.71 30.02
C GLU A 284 -13.54 34.06 29.88
N LEU A 285 -12.86 34.29 28.77
CA LEU A 285 -12.17 35.54 28.52
C LEU A 285 -13.14 36.72 28.41
N HIS A 286 -14.30 36.53 27.77
CA HIS A 286 -15.34 37.53 27.67
C HIS A 286 -15.94 37.86 29.05
N THR A 287 -16.24 36.86 29.87
CA THR A 287 -16.74 37.09 31.24
C THR A 287 -15.71 37.81 32.11
N ARG A 288 -14.43 37.44 32.04
CA ARG A 288 -13.33 38.14 32.74
C ARG A 288 -13.18 39.58 32.26
N ARG A 289 -13.21 39.79 30.93
CA ARG A 289 -13.15 41.13 30.34
C ARG A 289 -14.28 42.01 30.85
N ASN A 290 -15.53 41.54 30.79
CA ASN A 290 -16.69 42.29 31.27
C ASN A 290 -16.55 42.64 32.76
N ARG A 291 -16.05 41.69 33.56
CA ARG A 291 -15.77 41.95 34.98
C ARG A 291 -14.72 43.05 35.17
N TYR A 292 -13.61 42.99 34.44
CA TYR A 292 -12.57 44.02 34.52
C TYR A 292 -13.03 45.38 34.00
N GLU A 293 -13.89 45.42 32.99
CA GLU A 293 -14.50 46.67 32.51
C GLU A 293 -15.40 47.30 33.59
N VAL A 294 -16.18 46.50 34.32
CA VAL A 294 -16.99 46.97 35.47
C VAL A 294 -16.10 47.42 36.62
N GLU A 295 -15.06 46.65 36.97
CA GLU A 295 -14.11 47.02 38.03
C GLU A 295 -13.39 48.33 37.67
N LEU A 296 -12.95 48.49 36.42
CA LEU A 296 -12.33 49.73 35.93
C LEU A 296 -13.29 50.92 36.01
N ALA A 297 -14.55 50.75 35.60
CA ALA A 297 -15.57 51.80 35.72
C ALA A 297 -15.81 52.18 37.19
N ALA A 298 -15.85 51.20 38.11
CA ALA A 298 -15.98 51.45 39.54
C ALA A 298 -14.78 52.25 40.09
N TYR A 299 -13.56 51.90 39.70
CA TYR A 299 -12.35 52.66 40.08
C TYR A 299 -12.38 54.10 39.52
N GLN A 300 -12.83 54.29 38.29
CA GLN A 300 -12.96 55.63 37.69
C GLN A 300 -14.02 56.48 38.41
N ILE A 301 -15.15 55.89 38.79
CA ILE A 301 -16.18 56.56 39.60
C ILE A 301 -15.61 56.94 40.97
N ALA A 302 -14.96 55.99 41.66
CA ALA A 302 -14.34 56.24 42.96
C ALA A 302 -13.28 57.35 42.90
N TYR A 303 -12.43 57.33 41.87
CA TYR A 303 -11.42 58.36 41.63
C TYR A 303 -12.06 59.74 41.44
N LYS A 304 -13.11 59.85 40.61
CA LYS A 304 -13.85 61.11 40.44
C LYS A 304 -14.57 61.57 41.71
N GLY A 305 -15.06 60.63 42.51
CA GLY A 305 -15.66 60.91 43.82
C GLY A 305 -14.66 61.56 44.76
N VAL A 306 -13.48 60.94 44.94
CA VAL A 306 -12.39 61.50 45.76
C VAL A 306 -11.91 62.84 45.20
N GLN A 307 -11.80 62.98 43.88
CA GLN A 307 -11.46 64.26 43.26
C GLN A 307 -12.48 65.35 43.61
N GLY A 308 -13.79 65.05 43.54
CA GLY A 308 -14.85 65.98 43.93
C GLY A 308 -14.82 66.34 45.42
N GLU A 309 -14.51 65.38 46.30
CA GLU A 309 -14.30 65.62 47.73
C GLU A 309 -13.10 66.55 47.99
N VAL A 310 -11.98 66.33 47.29
CA VAL A 310 -10.79 67.19 47.37
C VAL A 310 -11.09 68.60 46.87
N GLU A 311 -11.84 68.74 45.77
CA GLU A 311 -12.28 70.03 45.25
C GLU A 311 -13.19 70.77 46.26
N SER A 312 -14.16 70.07 46.86
CA SER A 312 -15.03 70.62 47.91
C SER A 312 -14.25 71.05 49.16
N LEU A 313 -13.30 70.22 49.63
CA LEU A 313 -12.42 70.57 50.75
C LEU A 313 -11.55 71.79 50.43
N ASN A 314 -11.07 71.91 49.19
CA ASN A 314 -10.30 73.07 48.75
C ASN A 314 -11.16 74.34 48.75
N GLU A 315 -12.42 74.27 48.31
CA GLU A 315 -13.37 75.38 48.40
C GLU A 315 -13.66 75.78 49.85
N GLN A 316 -13.90 74.81 50.73
CA GLN A 316 -14.08 75.05 52.17
C GLN A 316 -12.83 75.69 52.78
N CYS A 317 -11.63 75.22 52.42
CA CYS A 317 -10.38 75.82 52.87
C CYS A 317 -10.23 77.27 52.37
N LYS A 318 -10.60 77.56 51.11
CA LYS A 318 -10.61 78.93 50.58
C LYS A 318 -11.57 79.83 51.35
N PHE A 319 -12.79 79.34 51.63
CA PHE A 319 -13.79 80.05 52.44
C PHE A 319 -13.32 80.32 53.88
N LEU A 320 -12.70 79.33 54.52
CA LEU A 320 -12.15 79.50 55.88
C LEU A 320 -10.98 80.49 55.88
N ARG A 321 -10.11 80.45 54.87
CA ARG A 321 -9.03 81.44 54.72
C ARG A 321 -9.57 82.86 54.50
N SER A 322 -10.62 83.05 53.70
CA SER A 322 -11.22 84.38 53.53
C SER A 322 -11.86 84.87 54.82
N ARG A 323 -12.59 83.99 55.54
CA ARG A 323 -13.18 84.34 56.84
C ARG A 323 -12.12 84.63 57.90
N GLN A 324 -10.99 83.95 57.88
CA GLN A 324 -9.84 84.26 58.74
C GLN A 324 -9.31 85.67 58.43
N ALA A 325 -9.14 86.01 57.15
CA ALA A 325 -8.72 87.35 56.76
C ALA A 325 -9.72 88.44 57.21
N ASP A 326 -11.02 88.18 57.10
CA ASP A 326 -12.06 89.11 57.61
C ASP A 326 -11.95 89.28 59.13
N LEU A 327 -11.78 88.19 59.88
CA LEU A 327 -11.58 88.25 61.33
C LEU A 327 -10.29 89.00 61.71
N GLU A 328 -9.22 88.86 60.94
CA GLU A 328 -7.99 89.65 61.12
C GLU A 328 -8.25 91.14 60.86
N ILE A 329 -9.06 91.49 59.87
CA ILE A 329 -9.49 92.88 59.63
C ILE A 329 -10.33 93.39 60.80
N PHE A 330 -11.29 92.62 61.30
CA PHE A 330 -12.10 92.98 62.48
C PHE A 330 -11.24 93.15 63.73
N ALA A 331 -10.28 92.25 63.98
CA ALA A 331 -9.36 92.36 65.11
C ALA A 331 -8.50 93.64 65.00
N LYS A 332 -7.98 93.95 63.80
CA LYS A 332 -7.25 95.22 63.57
C LYS A 332 -8.14 96.45 63.76
N LYS A 333 -9.40 96.41 63.30
CA LYS A 333 -10.37 97.49 63.55
C LYS A 333 -10.66 97.66 65.03
N GLN A 334 -10.87 96.57 65.77
CA GLN A 334 -11.06 96.62 67.20
C GLN A 334 -9.82 97.18 67.92
N GLN A 335 -8.61 96.81 67.51
CA GLN A 335 -7.37 97.42 68.04
C GLN A 335 -7.30 98.93 67.78
N LEU A 336 -7.73 99.39 66.61
CA LEU A 336 -7.84 100.82 66.31
C LEU A 336 -8.89 101.50 67.19
N GLU A 337 -10.08 100.92 67.34
CA GLU A 337 -11.12 101.45 68.24
C GLU A 337 -10.67 101.48 69.71
N GLU A 338 -9.93 100.46 70.17
CA GLU A 338 -9.34 100.44 71.51
C GLU A 338 -8.25 101.50 71.66
N ALA A 339 -7.40 101.69 70.65
CA ALA A 339 -6.42 102.77 70.62
C ALA A 339 -7.09 104.15 70.64
N GLU A 340 -8.14 104.35 69.84
CA GLU A 340 -8.96 105.56 69.83
C GLU A 340 -9.62 105.79 71.19
N ARG A 341 -10.28 104.79 71.77
CA ARG A 341 -10.87 104.88 73.13
C ARG A 341 -9.82 105.20 74.18
N ASN A 342 -8.62 104.62 74.09
CA ASN A 342 -7.52 104.91 75.00
C ASN A 342 -6.98 106.33 74.81
N CYS A 343 -6.85 106.81 73.57
CA CYS A 343 -6.54 108.20 73.27
C CYS A 343 -7.61 109.14 73.81
N LEU A 344 -8.89 108.83 73.61
CA LEU A 344 -10.02 109.62 74.07
C LEU A 344 -10.10 109.64 75.60
N ARG A 345 -9.87 108.49 76.26
CA ARG A 345 -9.72 108.40 77.72
C ARG A 345 -8.51 109.22 78.21
N LYS A 346 -7.39 109.21 77.49
CA LYS A 346 -6.21 110.03 77.81
C LYS A 346 -6.53 111.53 77.70
N VAL A 347 -7.18 111.96 76.63
CA VAL A 347 -7.65 113.35 76.45
C VAL A 347 -8.68 113.72 77.54
N MET A 348 -9.63 112.84 77.86
CA MET A 348 -10.58 113.06 78.95
C MET A 348 -9.88 113.17 80.30
N MET A 349 -8.89 112.32 80.58
CA MET A 349 -8.09 112.40 81.80
C MET A 349 -7.20 113.64 81.81
N GLU A 350 -6.61 114.08 80.69
CA GLU A 350 -5.92 115.38 80.57
C GLU A 350 -6.88 116.55 80.80
N ALA A 351 -8.11 116.48 80.29
CA ALA A 351 -9.17 117.47 80.52
C ALA A 351 -9.71 117.47 81.96
N LEU A 352 -9.74 116.31 82.63
CA LEU A 352 -10.20 116.16 84.01
C LEU A 352 -9.07 116.40 85.04
N THR A 353 -7.81 116.17 84.67
CA THR A 353 -6.62 116.51 85.48
C THR A 353 -6.17 117.96 85.30
N LEU A 354 -6.83 118.72 84.41
CA LEU A 354 -6.86 120.18 84.44
C LEU A 354 -7.64 120.66 85.68
N THR A 355 -7.02 120.45 86.85
CA THR A 355 -7.47 121.06 88.11
C THR A 355 -7.32 122.59 88.05
N PRO A 356 -8.38 123.35 88.40
CA PRO A 356 -8.49 124.79 88.20
C PRO A 356 -7.80 125.60 89.31
N HIS A 357 -6.49 125.42 89.50
CA HIS A 357 -5.70 126.12 90.54
C HIS A 357 -4.47 126.88 90.02
N LYS A 358 -4.34 127.10 88.71
CA LYS A 358 -3.27 127.94 88.14
C LYS A 358 -3.75 128.82 86.98
N TYR A 359 -4.79 129.61 87.21
CA TYR A 359 -5.09 130.77 86.36
C TYR A 359 -5.57 131.94 87.24
N SER A 360 -4.61 132.62 87.87
CA SER A 360 -4.71 134.06 88.06
C SER A 360 -3.76 134.68 87.03
N LYS A 361 -4.30 135.50 86.12
CA LYS A 361 -3.68 136.06 84.89
C LYS A 361 -4.05 135.30 83.60
N ALA A 362 -5.28 135.47 83.16
CA ALA A 362 -5.66 135.29 81.76
C ALA A 362 -6.63 136.43 81.37
N ASP A 363 -6.19 137.66 81.60
CA ASP A 363 -6.62 138.80 80.80
C ASP A 363 -5.61 138.92 79.64
N ASP A 364 -6.13 139.18 78.44
CA ASP A 364 -5.42 139.48 77.18
C ASP A 364 -4.65 138.35 76.48
N ARG A 365 -5.37 137.38 75.90
CA ARG A 365 -4.87 136.62 74.74
C ARG A 365 -5.86 136.68 73.58
N GLU A 366 -5.59 137.58 72.64
CA GLU A 366 -6.15 137.49 71.30
C GLU A 366 -5.59 136.23 70.61
N LEU A 367 -6.47 135.47 69.95
CA LEU A 367 -6.12 134.28 69.17
C LEU A 367 -5.17 134.66 68.03
N THR A 368 -4.07 133.92 67.84
CA THR A 368 -3.18 134.13 66.70
C THR A 368 -3.91 133.77 65.39
N PRO A 369 -3.65 134.47 64.27
CA PRO A 369 -4.40 134.29 63.02
C PRO A 369 -4.35 132.84 62.48
N ALA A 370 -3.26 132.12 62.73
CA ALA A 370 -3.14 130.70 62.39
C ALA A 370 -4.11 129.80 63.20
N GLN A 371 -4.41 130.14 64.45
CA GLN A 371 -5.37 129.42 65.29
C GLN A 371 -6.82 129.75 64.92
N GLN A 372 -7.09 130.97 64.44
CA GLN A 372 -8.41 131.32 63.89
C GLN A 372 -8.71 130.56 62.59
N GLU A 373 -7.71 130.32 61.75
CA GLU A 373 -7.90 129.59 60.49
C GLU A 373 -8.07 128.07 60.70
N GLN A 374 -7.44 127.52 61.74
CA GLN A 374 -7.67 126.14 62.19
C GLN A 374 -9.10 125.94 62.72
N VAL A 375 -9.59 126.86 63.55
CA VAL A 375 -10.98 126.81 64.07
C VAL A 375 -12.02 127.02 62.96
N ARG A 376 -11.69 127.78 61.90
CA ARG A 376 -12.53 127.89 60.69
C ARG A 376 -12.66 126.59 59.91
N LYS A 377 -11.60 125.77 59.87
CA LYS A 377 -11.62 124.49 59.14
C LYS A 377 -12.25 123.36 59.96
N ASP A 378 -11.92 123.26 61.24
CA ASP A 378 -12.31 122.11 62.06
C ASP A 378 -13.69 122.29 62.71
N HIS A 379 -14.16 123.53 62.90
CA HIS A 379 -15.40 123.85 63.60
C HIS A 379 -16.21 124.97 62.92
N PRO A 380 -16.84 124.70 61.75
CA PRO A 380 -17.55 125.69 60.96
C PRO A 380 -18.70 126.37 61.73
N LEU A 381 -19.40 125.62 62.59
CA LEU A 381 -20.48 126.13 63.46
C LEU A 381 -19.97 127.14 64.51
N VAL A 382 -18.79 126.89 65.09
CA VAL A 382 -18.18 127.77 66.09
C VAL A 382 -17.69 129.07 65.45
N SER A 383 -17.17 129.00 64.23
CA SER A 383 -16.76 130.18 63.46
C SER A 383 -17.95 131.05 63.03
N LEU A 384 -19.08 130.45 62.66
CA LEU A 384 -20.31 131.17 62.33
C LEU A 384 -20.87 131.91 63.55
N LEU A 385 -20.94 131.23 64.70
CA LEU A 385 -21.38 131.82 65.97
C LEU A 385 -20.44 132.95 66.42
N GLY A 386 -19.12 132.77 66.29
CA GLY A 386 -18.13 133.80 66.61
C GLY A 386 -18.27 135.06 65.76
N ALA A 387 -18.42 134.91 64.44
CA ALA A 387 -18.67 136.04 63.53
C ALA A 387 -20.01 136.74 63.81
N ARG A 388 -21.01 136.00 64.32
CA ARG A 388 -22.30 136.60 64.68
C ARG A 388 -22.25 137.38 65.98
N ILE A 389 -21.54 136.86 66.98
CA ILE A 389 -21.31 137.54 68.26
C ILE A 389 -20.53 138.84 68.02
N SER A 390 -19.51 138.84 67.14
CA SER A 390 -18.77 140.07 66.84
C SER A 390 -19.64 141.15 66.18
N VAL A 391 -20.54 140.78 65.26
CA VAL A 391 -21.50 141.72 64.66
C VAL A 391 -22.46 142.29 65.71
N LEU A 392 -22.96 141.46 66.64
CA LEU A 392 -23.83 141.91 67.72
C LEU A 392 -23.08 142.80 68.73
N GLU A 393 -21.79 142.56 68.97
CA GLU A 393 -20.95 143.40 69.83
C GLU A 393 -20.65 144.77 69.19
N GLU A 394 -20.40 144.82 67.88
CA GLU A 394 -20.27 146.09 67.14
C GLU A 394 -21.58 146.88 67.11
N GLN A 395 -22.72 146.20 66.94
CA GLN A 395 -24.05 146.80 67.05
C GLN A 395 -24.32 147.33 68.47
N ARG A 396 -23.91 146.59 69.51
CA ARG A 396 -24.01 147.05 70.91
C ARG A 396 -23.13 148.27 71.18
N LYS A 397 -21.91 148.32 70.64
CA LYS A 397 -21.03 149.50 70.75
C LYS A 397 -21.63 150.72 70.06
N THR A 398 -22.14 150.57 68.85
CA THR A 398 -22.75 151.68 68.09
C THR A 398 -24.07 152.16 68.71
N ILE A 399 -24.91 151.26 69.26
CA ILE A 399 -26.08 151.64 70.06
C ILE A 399 -25.64 152.38 71.34
N GLY A 400 -24.59 151.89 72.01
CA GLY A 400 -24.00 152.56 73.17
C GLY A 400 -23.53 153.98 72.87
N GLU A 401 -22.85 154.19 71.74
CA GLU A 401 -22.42 155.52 71.29
C GLU A 401 -23.61 156.44 70.93
N LEU A 402 -24.66 155.89 70.30
CA LEU A 402 -25.88 156.64 69.99
C LEU A 402 -26.64 157.05 71.26
N LEU A 403 -26.69 156.18 72.27
CA LEU A 403 -27.29 156.46 73.58
C LEU A 403 -26.50 157.52 74.36
N VAL A 404 -25.15 157.46 74.32
CA VAL A 404 -24.29 158.46 74.95
C VAL A 404 -24.47 159.84 74.28
N ARG A 405 -24.61 159.90 72.95
CA ARG A 405 -24.90 161.16 72.24
C ARG A 405 -26.30 161.70 72.53
N ALA A 406 -27.31 160.84 72.70
CA ALA A 406 -28.66 161.25 73.03
C ALA A 406 -28.81 161.77 74.47
N GLY A 407 -28.01 161.24 75.41
CA GLY A 407 -28.05 161.61 76.84
C GLY A 407 -27.74 163.09 77.15
N GLY A 408 -27.19 163.84 76.20
CA GLY A 408 -26.89 165.27 76.34
C GLY A 408 -27.88 166.24 75.68
N ALA A 409 -28.86 165.77 74.88
CA ALA A 409 -29.68 166.64 74.03
C ALA A 409 -31.07 166.93 74.66
N ARG A 410 -31.33 168.18 75.08
CA ARG A 410 -32.61 168.61 75.68
C ARG A 410 -33.73 168.98 74.69
N LYS A 411 -33.61 168.65 73.40
CA LYS A 411 -34.66 168.90 72.39
C LYS A 411 -35.23 167.57 71.89
N ALA A 412 -36.56 167.40 71.99
CA ALA A 412 -37.28 166.14 71.75
C ALA A 412 -37.08 165.55 70.35
N ASP A 413 -36.92 166.40 69.33
CA ASP A 413 -36.79 165.96 67.94
C ASP A 413 -35.51 165.14 67.70
N ILE A 414 -34.41 165.46 68.41
CA ILE A 414 -33.12 164.76 68.31
C ILE A 414 -33.21 163.38 68.98
N ILE A 415 -33.93 163.28 70.10
CA ILE A 415 -34.13 162.00 70.81
C ILE A 415 -34.97 161.07 69.93
N SER A 416 -36.04 161.56 69.29
CA SER A 416 -36.88 160.74 68.39
C SER A 416 -36.10 160.20 67.18
N ALA A 417 -35.28 161.04 66.53
CA ALA A 417 -34.45 160.62 65.39
C ALA A 417 -33.35 159.62 65.80
N THR A 418 -32.87 159.66 67.05
CA THR A 418 -31.87 158.70 67.57
C THR A 418 -32.52 157.36 67.93
N VAL A 419 -33.75 157.38 68.45
CA VAL A 419 -34.54 156.18 68.73
C VAL A 419 -34.92 155.46 67.43
N ASP A 420 -35.32 156.18 66.38
CA ASP A 420 -35.63 155.57 65.08
C ASP A 420 -34.39 154.95 64.43
N ARG A 421 -33.20 155.56 64.61
CA ARG A 421 -31.92 154.97 64.15
C ARG A 421 -31.53 153.71 64.91
N ILE A 422 -31.76 153.67 66.23
CA ILE A 422 -31.57 152.47 67.04
C ILE A 422 -32.55 151.37 66.62
N ARG A 423 -33.80 151.71 66.28
CA ARG A 423 -34.79 150.76 65.74
C ARG A 423 -34.32 150.13 64.43
N THR A 424 -33.83 150.93 63.47
CA THR A 424 -33.33 150.40 62.19
C THR A 424 -32.10 149.49 62.32
N LEU A 425 -31.28 149.63 63.37
CA LEU A 425 -30.13 148.76 63.63
C LEU A 425 -30.52 147.41 64.26
N LEU A 426 -31.71 147.31 64.85
CA LEU A 426 -32.22 146.11 65.52
C LEU A 426 -33.14 145.26 64.61
N GLU A 427 -33.42 145.69 63.38
CA GLU A 427 -34.52 145.14 62.55
C GLU A 427 -34.23 144.02 61.53
N PRO A 428 -33.00 143.54 61.22
CA PRO A 428 -32.89 142.37 60.34
C PRO A 428 -33.07 141.03 61.10
N GLU A 429 -34.14 140.29 60.74
CA GLU A 429 -34.37 138.88 61.07
C GLU A 429 -33.21 137.97 60.60
N ILE A 430 -32.78 137.07 61.48
CA ILE A 430 -31.69 136.12 61.22
C ILE A 430 -32.28 134.84 60.62
N LYS A 431 -32.12 134.62 59.32
CA LYS A 431 -32.36 133.31 58.69
C LYS A 431 -31.08 132.47 58.78
N VAL A 432 -31.18 131.30 59.40
CA VAL A 432 -30.14 130.27 59.39
C VAL A 432 -30.27 129.49 58.09
N CYS A 433 -29.22 129.43 57.26
CA CYS A 433 -29.15 128.46 56.15
C CYS A 433 -29.01 127.05 56.73
N GLU A 434 -29.91 126.14 56.36
CA GLU A 434 -29.94 124.75 56.81
C GLU A 434 -28.86 123.85 56.18
N ASP A 435 -28.01 124.37 55.30
CA ASP A 435 -27.02 123.58 54.54
C ASP A 435 -25.76 123.15 55.33
N ALA A 436 -25.84 123.09 56.67
CA ALA A 436 -24.73 122.70 57.55
C ALA A 436 -25.11 121.61 58.56
N LEU A 437 -25.97 120.66 58.16
CA LEU A 437 -26.21 119.38 58.85
C LEU A 437 -25.65 118.20 58.06
#